data_AF-A0AAN4HBL4-F1
#
_entry.id   AF-A0AAN4HBL4-F1
#
_cell.length_a   1.000
_cell.length_b   1.000
_cell.length_c   1.000
_cell.angle_alpha   90.00
_cell.angle_beta   90.00
_cell.angle_gamma   90.00
#
_symmetry.space_group_name_H-M   'P 1'
#
loop_
_entity.id
_entity.type
_entity.pdbx_description
1 polymer ?
#
loop_
_entity_poly.entity_id
_entity_poly.type
_entity_poly.pdbx_seq_one_letter_code
_entity_poly.pdbx_strand_id
1 'polypeptide(L)'
;MAITKRDIEIVEWVNLHGFVLAEQVQEFFGLGKTVVYRRLKELVEQGVLKRERILYDYGNVYWVTKDGVELCESEMAAGKKPSVNNFVHDKKLVDLSVQLLKKYEGSSWITARQIKSRLVKKASEKDKFKALAMRVADGILIVNEKKYAVELELSLKNRTRVKQIISDYAERIAKGQYVSVIYVVEKESIAKVLREEMNQTVVSDRFQIMKF
;
A
#
# COMPACT_ATOMS: atom_id res chain seq x y z
N MET A 1 -3.25 6.89 29.44
CA MET A 1 -1.89 7.39 29.11
C MET A 1 -2.04 8.55 28.14
N ALA A 2 -1.24 9.61 28.28
CA ALA A 2 -1.27 10.72 27.31
C ALA A 2 -0.79 10.27 25.93
N ILE A 3 -1.43 10.76 24.87
CA ILE A 3 -1.02 10.53 23.48
C ILE A 3 0.36 11.17 23.27
N THR A 4 1.27 10.42 22.68
CA THR A 4 2.62 10.90 22.33
C THR A 4 2.74 11.20 20.84
N LYS A 5 3.78 11.94 20.45
CA LYS A 5 4.10 12.15 19.03
C LYS A 5 4.22 10.83 18.26
N ARG A 6 4.83 9.80 18.85
CA ARG A 6 4.96 8.47 18.24
C ARG A 6 3.60 7.80 18.04
N ASP A 7 2.64 8.03 18.94
CA ASP A 7 1.30 7.49 18.79
C ASP A 7 0.58 8.13 17.60
N ILE A 8 0.76 9.44 17.40
CA ILE A 8 0.24 10.17 16.22
C ILE A 8 0.87 9.61 14.93
N GLU A 9 2.19 9.41 14.91
CA GLU A 9 2.91 8.79 13.77
C GLU A 9 2.39 7.38 13.46
N ILE A 10 2.11 6.56 14.49
CA ILE A 10 1.50 5.24 14.32
C ILE A 10 0.11 5.35 13.71
N VAL A 11 -0.75 6.23 14.23
CA VAL A 11 -2.12 6.42 13.72
C VAL A 11 -2.10 6.91 12.28
N GLU A 12 -1.27 7.89 11.94
CA GLU A 12 -1.10 8.34 10.56
C GLU A 12 -0.68 7.18 9.65
N TRP A 13 0.36 6.43 10.03
CA TRP A 13 0.87 5.32 9.24
C TRP A 13 -0.16 4.22 9.01
N VAL A 14 -0.98 3.91 10.03
CA VAL A 14 -2.12 2.99 9.91
C VAL A 14 -3.14 3.54 8.90
N ASN A 15 -3.44 4.84 8.91
CA ASN A 15 -4.38 5.43 7.96
C ASN A 15 -3.88 5.37 6.51
N LEU A 16 -2.56 5.59 6.30
CA LEU A 16 -1.95 5.51 4.97
C LEU A 16 -2.11 4.12 4.36
N HIS A 17 -1.93 3.07 5.15
CA HIS A 17 -2.07 1.66 4.72
C HIS A 17 -3.51 1.16 4.73
N GLY A 18 -4.42 1.86 5.43
CA GLY A 18 -5.82 1.48 5.58
C GLY A 18 -6.05 0.51 6.74
N PHE A 19 -5.18 -0.48 6.92
CA PHE A 19 -5.06 -1.27 8.15
C PHE A 19 -3.66 -1.86 8.30
N VAL A 20 -3.33 -2.29 9.52
CA VAL A 20 -2.06 -2.96 9.83
C VAL A 20 -2.24 -4.03 10.91
N LEU A 21 -1.26 -4.93 11.04
CA LEU A 21 -1.13 -5.86 12.17
C LEU A 21 -0.05 -5.36 13.15
N ALA A 22 -0.06 -5.88 14.37
CA ALA A 22 0.86 -5.44 15.42
C ALA A 22 2.34 -5.71 15.07
N GLU A 23 2.63 -6.84 14.43
CA GLU A 23 3.97 -7.18 13.94
C GLU A 23 4.49 -6.20 12.87
N GLN A 24 3.60 -5.63 12.05
CA GLN A 24 3.98 -4.64 11.04
C GLN A 24 4.35 -3.31 11.70
N VAL A 25 3.64 -2.92 12.76
CA VAL A 25 3.98 -1.76 13.58
C VAL A 25 5.32 -1.97 14.31
N GLN A 26 5.57 -3.17 14.84
CA GLN A 26 6.87 -3.51 15.44
C GLN A 26 8.00 -3.35 14.44
N GLU A 27 7.84 -3.95 13.26
CA GLU A 27 8.87 -4.01 12.23
C GLU A 27 9.18 -2.64 11.62
N PHE A 28 8.15 -1.81 11.39
CA PHE A 28 8.30 -0.48 10.81
C PHE A 28 8.88 0.53 11.81
N PHE A 29 8.40 0.55 13.05
CA PHE A 29 8.83 1.53 14.05
C PHE A 29 10.02 1.07 14.91
N GLY A 30 10.50 -0.16 14.72
CA GLY A 30 11.60 -0.74 15.51
C GLY A 30 11.26 -0.88 16.99
N LEU A 31 10.00 -1.19 17.31
CA LEU A 31 9.49 -1.20 18.68
C LEU A 31 9.37 -2.64 19.22
N GLY A 32 9.72 -2.83 20.49
CA GLY A 32 9.54 -4.11 21.17
C GLY A 32 8.07 -4.51 21.27
N LYS A 33 7.80 -5.83 21.22
CA LYS A 33 6.45 -6.41 21.22
C LYS A 33 5.54 -5.84 22.31
N THR A 34 5.98 -5.87 23.56
CA THR A 34 5.19 -5.37 24.70
C THR A 34 4.81 -3.90 24.56
N VAL A 35 5.72 -3.08 24.03
CA VAL A 35 5.47 -1.64 23.81
C VAL A 35 4.37 -1.47 22.77
N VAL A 36 4.48 -2.15 21.63
CA VAL A 36 3.47 -2.03 20.55
C VAL A 36 2.09 -2.47 21.00
N TYR A 37 1.96 -3.63 21.65
CA TYR A 37 0.66 -4.10 22.13
C TYR A 37 0.03 -3.14 23.15
N ARG A 38 0.85 -2.57 24.04
CA ARG A 38 0.38 -1.57 25.00
C ARG A 38 -0.13 -0.31 24.30
N ARG A 39 0.65 0.25 23.37
CA ARG A 39 0.27 1.46 22.62
C ARG A 39 -0.97 1.24 21.76
N LEU A 40 -1.03 0.13 21.01
CA LEU A 40 -2.21 -0.18 20.20
C LEU A 40 -3.46 -0.40 21.05
N LYS A 41 -3.33 -1.01 22.24
CA LYS A 41 -4.45 -1.13 23.18
C LYS A 41 -4.92 0.25 23.64
N GLU A 42 -4.01 1.11 24.08
CA GLU A 42 -4.34 2.46 24.57
C GLU A 42 -4.97 3.33 23.47
N LEU A 43 -4.53 3.20 22.21
CA LEU A 43 -5.11 3.90 21.06
C LEU A 43 -6.51 3.39 20.69
N VAL A 44 -6.79 2.11 20.92
CA VAL A 44 -8.14 1.55 20.77
C VAL A 44 -9.05 2.02 21.90
N GLU A 45 -8.57 2.03 23.14
CA GLU A 45 -9.33 2.49 24.32
C GLU A 45 -9.67 3.99 24.23
N GLN A 46 -8.82 4.78 23.57
CA GLN A 46 -9.08 6.19 23.28
C GLN A 46 -9.95 6.43 22.03
N GLY A 47 -10.41 5.37 21.35
CA GLY A 47 -11.33 5.48 20.22
C GLY A 47 -10.68 5.93 18.90
N VAL A 48 -9.37 6.13 18.84
CA VAL A 48 -8.66 6.60 17.63
C VAL A 48 -8.31 5.46 16.66
N LEU A 49 -8.24 4.23 17.16
CA LEU A 49 -8.14 3.01 16.37
C LEU A 49 -9.32 2.07 16.66
N LYS A 50 -9.71 1.30 15.64
CA LYS A 50 -10.53 0.08 15.80
C LYS A 50 -9.63 -1.15 15.76
N ARG A 51 -10.06 -2.21 16.45
CA ARG A 51 -9.37 -3.50 16.51
C ARG A 51 -10.36 -4.63 16.28
N GLU A 52 -10.03 -5.54 15.38
CA GLU A 52 -10.82 -6.76 15.14
C GLU A 52 -9.93 -7.90 14.62
N ARG A 53 -10.30 -9.15 14.91
CA ARG A 53 -9.74 -10.32 14.22
C ARG A 53 -10.65 -10.68 13.06
N ILE A 54 -10.19 -10.43 11.83
CA ILE A 54 -10.99 -10.65 10.60
C ILE A 54 -10.82 -12.05 10.04
N LEU A 55 -9.58 -12.56 10.01
CA LEU A 55 -9.25 -13.91 9.58
C LEU A 55 -8.64 -14.68 10.75
N TYR A 56 -9.00 -15.96 10.88
CA TYR A 56 -8.56 -16.81 11.99
C TYR A 56 -7.03 -16.98 12.00
N ASP A 57 -6.40 -17.18 10.84
CA ASP A 57 -4.95 -17.43 10.76
C ASP A 57 -4.08 -16.19 11.07
N TYR A 58 -4.71 -15.04 11.30
CA TYR A 58 -4.02 -13.77 11.51
C TYR A 58 -4.35 -13.17 12.88
N GLY A 59 -3.47 -12.27 13.32
CA GLY A 59 -3.69 -11.47 14.51
C GLY A 59 -4.81 -10.44 14.35
N ASN A 60 -5.01 -9.64 15.40
CA ASN A 60 -5.89 -8.48 15.30
C ASN A 60 -5.36 -7.48 14.26
N VAL A 61 -6.25 -6.97 13.44
CA VAL A 61 -5.98 -5.82 12.58
C VAL A 61 -6.45 -4.54 13.23
N TYR A 62 -5.76 -3.46 12.88
CA TYR A 62 -6.00 -2.12 13.39
C TYR A 62 -6.24 -1.16 12.23
N TRP A 63 -7.29 -0.35 12.31
CA TRP A 63 -7.56 0.72 11.34
C TRP A 63 -8.09 1.97 12.02
N VAL A 64 -7.89 3.12 11.39
CA VAL A 64 -8.14 4.44 11.99
C VAL A 64 -9.62 4.82 11.95
N THR A 65 -10.11 5.44 13.04
CA THR A 65 -11.47 6.00 13.16
C THR A 65 -11.52 7.44 12.64
N LYS A 66 -12.67 8.12 12.76
CA LYS A 66 -12.75 9.56 12.45
C LYS A 66 -11.90 10.37 13.44
N ASP A 67 -12.05 10.07 14.73
CA ASP A 67 -11.28 10.71 15.81
C ASP A 67 -9.78 10.49 15.63
N GLY A 68 -9.35 9.33 15.13
CA GLY A 68 -7.95 9.09 14.80
C GLY A 68 -7.45 9.87 13.59
N VAL A 69 -8.30 10.15 12.60
CA VAL A 69 -7.97 11.04 11.48
C VAL A 69 -7.82 12.49 11.96
N GLU A 70 -8.72 12.93 12.84
CA GLU A 70 -8.65 14.26 13.46
C GLU A 70 -7.38 14.38 14.32
N LEU A 71 -7.05 13.34 15.10
CA LEU A 71 -5.85 13.31 15.94
C LEU A 71 -4.55 13.51 15.15
N CYS A 72 -4.43 12.87 13.98
CA CYS A 72 -3.24 13.00 13.14
C CYS A 72 -3.35 14.07 12.06
N GLU A 73 -4.38 14.92 12.13
CA GLU A 73 -4.65 15.99 11.16
C GLU A 73 -4.62 15.48 9.71
N SER A 74 -5.04 14.23 9.52
CA SER A 74 -4.87 13.54 8.26
C SER A 74 -5.83 14.09 7.22
N GLU A 75 -5.26 14.48 6.11
CA GLU A 75 -5.97 14.86 4.90
C GLU A 75 -6.82 13.74 4.28
N MET A 76 -6.58 12.48 4.65
CA MET A 76 -7.30 11.31 4.17
C MET A 76 -8.44 10.92 5.11
N ALA A 77 -9.58 10.55 4.52
CA ALA A 77 -10.71 10.01 5.27
C ALA A 77 -10.33 8.71 6.01
N ALA A 78 -11.07 8.43 7.09
CA ALA A 78 -10.84 7.28 7.96
C ALA A 78 -10.87 5.93 7.23
N GLY A 79 -10.14 4.97 7.78
CA GLY A 79 -10.14 3.58 7.34
C GLY A 79 -11.56 2.99 7.32
N LYS A 80 -11.83 2.12 6.35
CA LYS A 80 -12.99 1.22 6.43
C LYS A 80 -12.51 -0.10 7.02
N LYS A 81 -13.45 -0.88 7.57
CA LYS A 81 -13.17 -2.25 7.97
C LYS A 81 -12.52 -3.00 6.80
N PRO A 82 -11.37 -3.67 7.00
CA PRO A 82 -10.69 -4.40 5.93
C PRO A 82 -11.58 -5.45 5.27
N SER A 83 -11.46 -5.58 3.96
CA SER A 83 -12.19 -6.56 3.17
C SER A 83 -11.54 -7.93 3.29
N VAL A 84 -12.33 -8.97 3.57
CA VAL A 84 -11.87 -10.37 3.57
C VAL A 84 -11.26 -10.74 2.22
N ASN A 85 -11.87 -10.29 1.12
CA ASN A 85 -11.46 -10.66 -0.24
C ASN A 85 -10.06 -10.12 -0.61
N ASN A 86 -9.69 -8.95 -0.08
CA ASN A 86 -8.40 -8.32 -0.38
C ASN A 86 -7.40 -8.45 0.77
N PHE A 87 -7.80 -9.06 1.89
CA PHE A 87 -7.04 -9.05 3.15
C PHE A 87 -5.58 -9.49 2.96
N VAL A 88 -5.37 -10.63 2.29
CA VAL A 88 -4.03 -11.20 2.11
C VAL A 88 -3.17 -10.32 1.22
N HIS A 89 -3.76 -9.72 0.18
CA HIS A 89 -3.06 -8.81 -0.73
C HIS A 89 -2.68 -7.51 -0.01
N ASP A 90 -3.66 -6.86 0.63
CA ASP A 90 -3.44 -5.60 1.34
C ASP A 90 -2.45 -5.77 2.50
N LYS A 91 -2.53 -6.88 3.27
CA LYS A 91 -1.54 -7.21 4.31
C LYS A 91 -0.13 -7.31 3.73
N LYS A 92 0.04 -8.09 2.65
CA LYS A 92 1.35 -8.27 2.00
C LYS A 92 1.88 -6.97 1.40
N LEU A 93 1.03 -6.04 0.99
CA LEU A 93 1.47 -4.70 0.57
C LEU A 93 2.08 -3.88 1.71
N VAL A 94 1.56 -4.01 2.93
CA VAL A 94 2.19 -3.38 4.11
C VAL A 94 3.54 -4.04 4.38
N ASP A 95 3.63 -5.37 4.34
CA ASP A 95 4.91 -6.06 4.54
C ASP A 95 5.94 -5.63 3.47
N LEU A 96 5.52 -5.55 2.21
CA LEU A 96 6.36 -5.13 1.08
C LEU A 96 6.83 -3.68 1.23
N SER A 97 5.95 -2.76 1.66
CA SER A 97 6.35 -1.36 1.85
C SER A 97 7.46 -1.25 2.89
N VAL A 98 7.35 -1.98 4.00
CA VAL A 98 8.38 -2.02 5.04
C VAL A 98 9.68 -2.61 4.51
N GLN A 99 9.64 -3.72 3.76
CA GLN A 99 10.83 -4.32 3.16
C GLN A 99 11.52 -3.39 2.17
N LEU A 100 10.76 -2.73 1.28
CA LEU A 100 11.33 -1.81 0.29
C LEU A 100 11.95 -0.58 0.95
N LEU A 101 11.29 0.00 1.97
CA LEU A 101 11.84 1.15 2.71
C LEU A 101 13.13 0.80 3.46
N LYS A 102 13.26 -0.44 3.98
CA LYS A 102 14.51 -0.92 4.57
C LYS A 102 15.60 -1.17 3.53
N LYS A 103 15.23 -1.74 2.38
CA LYS A 103 16.18 -2.05 1.30
C LYS A 103 16.73 -0.81 0.61
N TYR A 104 15.90 0.22 0.47
CA TYR A 104 16.25 1.48 -0.20
C TYR A 104 16.23 2.60 0.83
N GLU A 105 17.30 2.72 1.60
CA GLU A 105 17.43 3.76 2.63
C GLU A 105 17.24 5.17 2.04
N GLY A 106 16.55 6.04 2.78
CA GLY A 106 16.19 7.39 2.31
C GLY A 106 15.04 7.42 1.29
N SER A 107 14.44 6.29 0.95
CA SER A 107 13.25 6.24 0.09
C SER A 107 11.97 6.57 0.85
N SER A 108 10.90 6.84 0.11
CA SER A 108 9.56 6.99 0.66
C SER A 108 8.54 6.16 -0.12
N TRP A 109 7.42 5.86 0.52
CA TRP A 109 6.36 5.02 -0.03
C TRP A 109 5.05 5.78 -0.10
N ILE A 110 4.37 5.70 -1.24
CA ILE A 110 3.00 6.20 -1.41
C ILE A 110 2.08 5.00 -1.65
N THR A 111 1.08 4.83 -0.81
CA THR A 111 0.10 3.73 -0.92
C THR A 111 -0.94 4.00 -2.02
N ALA A 112 -1.54 2.94 -2.56
CA ALA A 112 -2.72 3.07 -3.45
C ALA A 112 -3.83 3.94 -2.83
N ARG A 113 -4.02 3.87 -1.51
CA ARG A 113 -5.01 4.66 -0.77
C ARG A 113 -4.69 6.16 -0.83
N GLN A 114 -3.42 6.55 -0.64
CA GLN A 114 -2.98 7.93 -0.81
C GLN A 114 -3.19 8.43 -2.25
N ILE A 115 -2.85 7.60 -3.24
CA ILE A 115 -3.03 7.95 -4.66
C ILE A 115 -4.53 8.20 -4.95
N LYS A 116 -5.40 7.28 -4.54
CA LYS A 116 -6.85 7.42 -4.73
C LYS A 116 -7.43 8.63 -4.00
N SER A 117 -7.00 8.89 -2.76
CA SER A 117 -7.45 10.07 -2.01
C SER A 117 -7.10 11.37 -2.76
N ARG A 118 -5.86 11.50 -3.25
CA ARG A 118 -5.43 12.68 -4.03
C ARG A 118 -6.21 12.83 -5.34
N LEU A 119 -6.52 11.73 -6.02
CA LEU A 119 -7.32 11.75 -7.24
C LEU A 119 -8.76 12.22 -6.98
N VAL A 120 -9.41 11.70 -5.94
CA VAL A 120 -10.77 12.10 -5.55
C VAL A 120 -10.82 13.56 -5.13
N LYS A 121 -9.81 14.06 -4.39
CA LYS A 121 -9.73 15.48 -4.01
C LYS A 121 -9.60 16.43 -5.20
N LYS A 122 -8.91 16.00 -6.26
CA LYS A 122 -8.74 16.80 -7.49
C LYS A 122 -9.89 16.67 -8.48
N ALA A 123 -10.76 15.67 -8.30
CA ALA A 123 -11.87 15.43 -9.20
C ALA A 123 -13.04 16.38 -8.91
N SER A 124 -13.75 16.78 -9.97
CA SER A 124 -15.04 17.46 -9.83
C SER A 124 -16.07 16.50 -9.20
N GLU A 125 -17.15 17.03 -8.60
CA GLU A 125 -18.19 16.19 -7.97
C GLU A 125 -18.72 15.09 -8.89
N LYS A 126 -18.99 15.41 -10.16
CA LYS A 126 -19.46 14.44 -11.17
C LYS A 126 -18.43 13.37 -11.53
N ASP A 127 -17.13 13.64 -11.32
CA ASP A 127 -16.03 12.75 -11.69
C ASP A 127 -15.47 11.94 -10.51
N LYS A 128 -15.93 12.16 -9.28
CA LYS A 128 -15.42 11.46 -8.08
C LYS A 128 -15.55 9.95 -8.19
N PHE A 129 -16.66 9.45 -8.74
CA PHE A 129 -16.86 8.00 -8.93
C PHE A 129 -15.84 7.43 -9.91
N LYS A 130 -15.58 8.14 -11.03
CA LYS A 130 -14.56 7.76 -12.01
C LYS A 130 -13.15 7.78 -11.40
N ALA A 131 -12.84 8.80 -10.61
CA ALA A 131 -11.56 8.90 -9.90
C ALA A 131 -11.34 7.75 -8.91
N LEU A 132 -12.40 7.32 -8.21
CA LEU A 132 -12.35 6.19 -7.28
C LEU A 132 -12.18 4.84 -8.01
N ALA A 133 -12.82 4.69 -9.17
CA ALA A 133 -12.74 3.50 -10.02
C ALA A 133 -11.43 3.41 -10.82
N MET A 134 -10.67 4.50 -10.94
CA MET A 134 -9.44 4.53 -11.72
C MET A 134 -8.38 3.55 -11.17
N ARG A 135 -7.79 2.77 -12.07
CA ARG A 135 -6.68 1.87 -11.75
C ARG A 135 -5.43 2.68 -11.41
N VAL A 136 -4.84 2.37 -10.27
CA VAL A 136 -3.59 2.93 -9.74
C VAL A 136 -2.61 1.80 -9.43
N ALA A 137 -1.33 2.13 -9.26
CA ALA A 137 -0.35 1.19 -8.74
C ALA A 137 -0.71 0.78 -7.31
N ASP A 138 -0.29 -0.42 -6.90
CA ASP A 138 -0.48 -0.90 -5.52
C ASP A 138 0.32 -0.04 -4.53
N GLY A 139 1.47 0.46 -4.97
CA GLY A 139 2.13 1.61 -4.37
C GLY A 139 3.17 2.24 -5.29
N ILE A 140 3.77 3.33 -4.82
CA ILE A 140 4.86 4.02 -5.50
C ILE A 140 6.01 4.14 -4.52
N LEU A 141 7.15 3.56 -4.90
CA LEU A 141 8.42 3.77 -4.22
C LEU A 141 9.09 5.01 -4.83
N ILE A 142 9.53 5.93 -3.99
CA ILE A 142 10.29 7.11 -4.40
C ILE A 142 11.72 6.97 -3.90
N VAL A 143 12.67 6.89 -4.82
CA VAL A 143 14.11 6.80 -4.52
C VAL A 143 14.80 7.92 -5.28
N ASN A 144 15.54 8.80 -4.57
CA ASN A 144 16.21 9.96 -5.18
C ASN A 144 15.27 10.76 -6.09
N GLU A 145 14.07 11.09 -5.58
CA GLU A 145 12.98 11.81 -6.28
C GLU A 145 12.37 11.10 -7.50
N LYS A 146 12.89 9.93 -7.88
CA LYS A 146 12.38 9.12 -8.98
C LYS A 146 11.27 8.20 -8.51
N LYS A 147 10.18 8.12 -9.30
CA LYS A 147 9.01 7.31 -8.99
C LYS A 147 9.10 5.94 -9.66
N TYR A 148 8.94 4.90 -8.87
CA TYR A 148 8.84 3.52 -9.29
C TYR A 148 7.44 3.01 -8.92
N ALA A 149 6.63 2.67 -9.92
CA ALA A 149 5.35 2.02 -9.63
C ALA A 149 5.63 0.59 -9.16
N VAL A 150 4.90 0.13 -8.16
CA VAL A 150 5.03 -1.22 -7.60
C VAL A 150 3.69 -1.93 -7.71
N GLU A 151 3.74 -3.16 -8.22
CA GLU A 151 2.59 -4.06 -8.36
C GLU A 151 2.89 -5.36 -7.61
N LEU A 152 1.98 -5.78 -6.74
CA LEU A 152 2.07 -7.06 -6.04
C LEU A 152 1.14 -8.08 -6.71
N GLU A 153 1.72 -9.14 -7.28
CA GLU A 153 0.99 -10.18 -8.00
C GLU A 153 1.10 -11.54 -7.27
N LEU A 154 0.04 -11.89 -6.54
CA LEU A 154 -0.05 -13.15 -5.78
C LEU A 154 -0.64 -14.30 -6.59
N SER A 155 -1.46 -13.98 -7.60
CA SER A 155 -2.11 -14.94 -8.47
C SER A 155 -2.04 -14.50 -9.92
N LEU A 156 -2.08 -15.46 -10.85
CA LEU A 156 -2.00 -15.14 -12.27
C LEU A 156 -3.34 -14.53 -12.73
N LYS A 157 -3.31 -13.25 -13.10
CA LYS A 157 -4.40 -12.61 -13.84
C LYS A 157 -4.51 -13.22 -15.24
N ASN A 158 -5.70 -13.17 -15.85
CA ASN A 158 -5.84 -13.62 -17.23
C ASN A 158 -4.93 -12.81 -18.18
N ARG A 159 -4.45 -13.45 -19.27
CA ARG A 159 -3.46 -12.85 -20.17
C ARG A 159 -3.92 -11.52 -20.75
N THR A 160 -5.19 -11.40 -21.15
CA THR A 160 -5.76 -10.15 -21.68
C THR A 160 -5.60 -8.99 -20.70
N ARG A 161 -5.88 -9.22 -19.41
CA ARG A 161 -5.73 -8.21 -18.36
C ARG A 161 -4.27 -7.90 -18.08
N VAL A 162 -3.39 -8.91 -18.09
CA VAL A 162 -1.94 -8.69 -17.95
C VAL A 162 -1.42 -7.77 -19.06
N LYS A 163 -1.78 -8.07 -20.32
CA LYS A 163 -1.40 -7.26 -21.49
C LYS A 163 -1.88 -5.82 -21.39
N GLN A 164 -3.15 -5.60 -21.01
CA GLN A 164 -3.70 -4.26 -20.79
C GLN A 164 -2.91 -3.49 -19.73
N ILE A 165 -2.63 -4.12 -18.59
CA ILE A 165 -1.89 -3.48 -17.50
C ILE A 165 -0.48 -3.08 -17.93
N ILE A 166 0.24 -3.98 -18.62
CA ILE A 166 1.60 -3.72 -19.10
C ILE A 166 1.60 -2.60 -20.14
N SER A 167 0.63 -2.60 -21.06
CA SER A 167 0.48 -1.52 -22.05
C SER A 167 0.21 -0.17 -21.38
N ASP A 168 -0.70 -0.11 -20.40
CA ASP A 168 -0.98 1.11 -19.64
C ASP A 168 0.27 1.64 -18.94
N TYR A 169 1.09 0.72 -18.39
CA TYR A 169 2.34 1.11 -17.74
C TYR A 169 3.41 1.56 -18.71
N ALA A 170 3.54 0.91 -19.87
CA ALA A 170 4.46 1.32 -20.91
C ALA A 170 4.18 2.77 -21.37
N GLU A 171 2.89 3.12 -21.54
CA GLU A 171 2.48 4.48 -21.86
C GLU A 171 2.84 5.48 -20.75
N ARG A 172 2.62 5.12 -19.47
CA ARG A 172 2.96 5.97 -18.32
C ARG A 172 4.47 6.17 -18.17
N ILE A 173 5.28 5.15 -18.48
CA ILE A 173 6.75 5.27 -18.54
C ILE A 173 7.15 6.23 -19.66
N ALA A 174 6.58 6.07 -20.87
CA ALA A 174 6.87 6.95 -22.01
C ALA A 174 6.52 8.42 -21.73
N LYS A 175 5.47 8.68 -20.93
CA LYS A 175 5.10 10.02 -20.46
C LYS A 175 5.93 10.54 -19.28
N GLY A 176 6.94 9.79 -18.83
CA GLY A 176 7.79 10.16 -17.70
C GLY A 176 7.11 10.11 -16.34
N GLN A 177 5.93 9.48 -16.21
CA GLN A 177 5.22 9.37 -14.94
C GLN A 177 5.97 8.46 -13.94
N TYR A 178 6.60 7.41 -14.48
CA TYR A 178 7.42 6.47 -13.72
C TYR A 178 8.74 6.23 -14.43
N VAL A 179 9.81 6.07 -13.64
CA VAL A 179 11.09 5.60 -14.16
C VAL A 179 11.01 4.11 -14.49
N SER A 180 10.33 3.31 -13.68
CA SER A 180 10.23 1.86 -13.91
C SER A 180 9.02 1.32 -13.15
N VAL A 181 8.59 0.12 -13.53
CA VAL A 181 7.59 -0.65 -12.79
C VAL A 181 8.23 -1.90 -12.21
N ILE A 182 8.07 -2.08 -10.90
CA ILE A 182 8.55 -3.23 -10.15
C ILE A 182 7.35 -4.16 -9.88
N TYR A 183 7.34 -5.32 -10.52
CA TYR A 183 6.41 -6.39 -10.21
C TYR A 183 7.02 -7.28 -9.15
N VAL A 184 6.33 -7.39 -8.02
CA VAL A 184 6.69 -8.32 -6.95
C VAL A 184 5.75 -9.51 -7.03
N VAL A 185 6.31 -10.71 -7.25
CA VAL A 185 5.52 -11.92 -7.54
C VAL A 185 5.77 -13.01 -6.51
N GLU A 186 4.75 -13.81 -6.24
CA GLU A 186 4.86 -14.94 -5.31
C GLU A 186 5.41 -16.21 -5.98
N LYS A 187 5.13 -16.40 -7.28
CA LYS A 187 5.46 -17.63 -8.01
C LYS A 187 6.20 -17.33 -9.30
N GLU A 188 7.18 -18.17 -9.63
CA GLU A 188 7.95 -18.05 -10.88
C GLU A 188 7.06 -18.24 -12.13
N SER A 189 5.98 -19.01 -12.03
CA SER A 189 5.00 -19.13 -13.12
C SER A 189 4.35 -17.80 -13.48
N ILE A 190 4.11 -16.91 -12.50
CA ILE A 190 3.60 -15.55 -12.73
C ILE A 190 4.68 -14.71 -13.40
N ALA A 191 5.92 -14.79 -12.92
CA ALA A 191 7.06 -14.07 -13.49
C ALA A 191 7.22 -14.37 -14.98
N LYS A 192 7.13 -15.65 -15.38
CA LYS A 192 7.26 -16.07 -16.78
C LYS A 192 6.24 -15.39 -17.69
N VAL A 193 4.96 -15.41 -17.31
CA VAL A 193 3.90 -14.75 -18.11
C VAL A 193 4.12 -13.24 -18.19
N LEU A 194 4.50 -12.60 -17.07
CA LEU A 194 4.80 -11.17 -17.06
C LEU A 194 5.96 -10.83 -18.01
N ARG A 195 7.06 -11.60 -18.00
CA ARG A 195 8.19 -11.38 -18.91
C ARG A 195 7.80 -11.51 -20.38
N GLU A 196 6.99 -12.52 -20.72
CA GLU A 196 6.50 -12.72 -22.10
C GLU A 196 5.72 -11.50 -22.61
N GLU A 197 4.86 -10.91 -21.78
CA GLU A 197 4.06 -9.74 -22.16
C GLU A 197 4.89 -8.44 -22.12
N MET A 198 5.82 -8.29 -21.16
CA MET A 198 6.72 -7.13 -21.07
C MET A 198 7.65 -7.02 -22.29
N ASN A 199 8.16 -8.16 -22.78
CA ASN A 199 9.05 -8.23 -23.94
C ASN A 199 8.39 -7.77 -25.26
N GLN A 200 7.07 -7.68 -25.29
CA GLN A 200 6.33 -7.13 -26.43
C GLN A 200 6.30 -5.59 -26.44
N THR A 201 6.84 -4.94 -25.41
CA THR A 201 6.87 -3.47 -25.29
C THR A 201 8.26 -2.90 -25.60
N VAL A 202 8.30 -1.65 -26.09
CA VAL A 202 9.55 -0.94 -26.38
C VAL A 202 10.31 -0.45 -25.14
N VAL A 203 9.70 -0.55 -23.96
CA VAL A 203 10.29 -0.17 -22.65
C VAL A 203 10.46 -1.40 -21.75
N SER A 204 10.69 -2.57 -22.34
CA SER A 204 10.83 -3.85 -21.63
C SER A 204 11.94 -3.82 -20.56
N ASP A 205 13.03 -3.08 -20.82
CA ASP A 205 14.15 -2.83 -19.91
C ASP A 205 13.76 -2.02 -18.66
N ARG A 206 12.59 -1.38 -18.68
CA ARG A 206 12.04 -0.57 -17.59
C ARG A 206 11.04 -1.33 -16.73
N PHE A 207 10.82 -2.61 -16.99
CA PHE A 207 10.10 -3.50 -16.10
C PHE A 207 11.07 -4.36 -15.30
N GLN A 208 10.83 -4.44 -13.99
CA GLN A 208 11.61 -5.26 -13.07
C GLN A 208 10.70 -6.29 -12.43
N ILE A 209 11.20 -7.51 -12.25
CA ILE A 209 10.48 -8.56 -11.51
C ILE A 209 11.31 -8.96 -10.31
N MET A 210 10.68 -8.93 -9.14
CA MET A 210 11.24 -9.37 -7.87
C MET A 210 10.37 -10.48 -7.30
N LYS A 211 10.98 -11.41 -6.58
CA LYS A 211 10.23 -12.38 -5.79
C LYS A 211 9.89 -11.76 -4.43
N PHE A 212 8.67 -12.00 -3.95
CA PHE A 212 8.25 -11.65 -2.59
C PHE A 212 8.99 -12.49 -1.55
#